data_AF-A0AAW0D318-F1
#
_entry.id   AF-A0AAW0D318-F1
#
_cell.length_a   1.000
_cell.length_b   1.000
_cell.length_c   1.000
_cell.angle_alpha   90.00
_cell.angle_beta   90.00
_cell.angle_gamma   90.00
#
_symmetry.space_group_name_H-M   'P 1'
#
loop_
_entity.id
_entity.type
_entity.pdbx_description
1 polymer ?
#
loop_
_entity_poly.entity_id
_entity_poly.type
_entity_poly.pdbx_seq_one_letter_code
_entity_poly.pdbx_strand_id
1 'polypeptide(L)'
;MSDNAPAPDANVQTPPDASSGPLSADMLTAIAAFAALLNKPPPPPVIPPYTGGGAATDFGGKSLPALFPSVDPKVILEITTHTFAPLDLPRLLSPLAARQDYVAPPSSAPATEHALALKHFPSLHSLLRPLLKYFEILSAFAASSGKAWEVFSITRSLSDHISHLTELHQRYKWAAVVIYHIEFHTARLWEMKSGVYSGWAHPDLDLLSRLVYQHTLPPPSRPRSRRRRPDFPSSSRPASTGITASAHHRHAP
;
A
#
# COMPACT_ATOMS: atom_id res chain seq x y z
N MET A 1 -46.71 -48.88 -9.34
CA MET A 1 -45.80 -49.16 -8.21
C MET A 1 -44.80 -48.02 -8.18
N SER A 2 -44.74 -47.09 -7.25
CA SER A 2 -45.58 -46.74 -6.11
C SER A 2 -45.21 -45.29 -5.76
N ASP A 3 -46.21 -44.43 -5.56
CA ASP A 3 -46.07 -43.12 -4.93
C ASP A 3 -45.57 -43.28 -3.49
N ASN A 4 -44.63 -42.43 -3.06
CA ASN A 4 -44.30 -42.31 -1.64
C ASN A 4 -43.89 -40.88 -1.31
N ALA A 5 -44.87 -40.10 -0.81
CA ALA A 5 -44.67 -38.81 -0.17
C ALA A 5 -44.57 -39.03 1.36
N PRO A 6 -43.59 -38.42 2.06
CA PRO A 6 -43.61 -38.42 3.52
C PRO A 6 -44.40 -37.23 4.09
N ALA A 7 -45.22 -37.54 5.10
CA ALA A 7 -46.08 -36.66 5.87
C ALA A 7 -45.30 -35.77 6.88
N PRO A 8 -45.91 -34.67 7.37
CA PRO A 8 -45.34 -33.82 8.41
C PRO A 8 -45.69 -34.32 9.82
N ASP A 9 -44.68 -34.56 10.65
CA ASP A 9 -44.86 -34.85 12.08
C ASP A 9 -45.15 -33.57 12.86
N ALA A 10 -46.34 -33.53 13.44
CA ALA A 10 -46.76 -32.62 14.48
C ALA A 10 -46.22 -33.10 15.84
N ASN A 11 -45.48 -32.26 16.56
CA ASN A 11 -45.29 -32.43 18.00
C ASN A 11 -45.39 -31.06 18.68
N VAL A 12 -46.63 -30.71 19.06
CA VAL A 12 -46.94 -29.55 19.90
C VAL A 12 -46.87 -30.03 21.34
N GLN A 13 -45.85 -29.56 22.06
CA GLN A 13 -45.69 -29.82 23.49
C GLN A 13 -45.97 -28.51 24.25
N THR A 14 -47.11 -28.46 24.92
CA THR A 14 -47.53 -27.37 25.80
C THR A 14 -46.80 -27.44 27.15
N PRO A 15 -46.12 -26.38 27.60
CA PRO A 15 -45.62 -26.26 28.97
C PRO A 15 -46.70 -25.74 29.95
N PRO A 16 -46.56 -26.03 31.25
CA PRO A 16 -47.59 -25.76 32.27
C PRO A 16 -47.62 -24.30 32.74
N ASP A 17 -48.82 -23.90 33.18
CA ASP A 17 -49.16 -22.61 33.78
C ASP A 17 -48.17 -22.16 34.88
N ALA A 18 -47.45 -21.08 34.61
CA ALA A 18 -46.73 -20.32 35.61
C ALA A 18 -47.59 -19.13 36.07
N SER A 19 -48.16 -19.29 37.26
CA SER A 19 -48.86 -18.28 38.05
C SER A 19 -48.14 -16.92 38.02
N SER A 20 -48.76 -15.97 37.31
CA SER A 20 -48.31 -14.58 37.21
C SER A 20 -48.83 -13.78 38.40
N GLY A 21 -47.99 -13.57 39.42
CA GLY A 21 -48.23 -12.54 40.42
C GLY A 21 -47.99 -11.14 39.79
N PRO A 22 -48.83 -10.13 40.07
CA PRO A 22 -48.64 -8.80 39.51
C PRO A 22 -47.34 -8.17 40.02
N LEU A 23 -46.41 -7.92 39.10
CA LEU A 23 -45.23 -7.09 39.35
C LEU A 23 -45.70 -5.67 39.68
N SER A 24 -45.28 -5.18 40.85
CA SER A 24 -45.61 -3.83 41.35
C SER A 24 -45.27 -2.75 40.31
N ALA A 25 -46.18 -1.79 40.15
CA ALA A 25 -46.09 -0.66 39.21
C ALA A 25 -44.79 0.16 39.35
N ASP A 26 -44.15 0.11 40.52
CA ASP A 26 -42.87 0.78 40.78
C ASP A 26 -41.71 0.19 39.98
N MET A 27 -41.72 -1.11 39.69
CA MET A 27 -40.63 -1.77 38.95
C MET A 27 -40.70 -1.51 37.44
N LEU A 28 -41.92 -1.41 36.90
CA LEU A 28 -42.13 -1.08 35.48
C LEU A 28 -41.71 0.37 35.16
N THR A 29 -41.89 1.28 36.11
CA THR A 29 -41.46 2.68 35.96
C THR A 29 -39.94 2.82 35.95
N ALA A 30 -39.22 2.04 36.78
CA ALA A 30 -37.76 2.03 36.81
C ALA A 30 -37.13 1.42 35.54
N ILE A 31 -37.73 0.36 34.98
CA ILE A 31 -37.24 -0.27 33.73
C ILE A 31 -37.48 0.65 32.52
N ALA A 32 -38.62 1.34 32.46
CA ALA A 32 -38.92 2.31 31.41
C ALA A 32 -37.95 3.52 31.44
N ALA A 33 -37.59 3.99 32.63
CA ALA A 33 -36.62 5.09 32.79
C ALA A 33 -35.19 4.68 32.36
N PHE A 34 -34.78 3.44 32.64
CA PHE A 34 -33.46 2.93 32.23
C PHE A 34 -33.38 2.65 30.72
N ALA A 35 -34.46 2.12 30.12
CA ALA A 35 -34.57 1.96 28.68
C ALA A 35 -34.55 3.31 27.92
N ALA A 36 -35.16 4.36 28.49
CA ALA A 36 -35.11 5.72 27.93
C ALA A 36 -33.70 6.34 27.99
N LEU A 37 -32.87 5.96 28.97
CA LEU A 37 -31.48 6.43 29.09
C LEU A 37 -30.55 5.76 28.06
N LEU A 38 -30.81 4.50 27.72
CA LEU A 38 -30.02 3.73 26.74
C LEU A 38 -30.40 4.03 25.29
N ASN A 39 -31.60 4.57 25.05
CA ASN A 39 -32.10 4.89 23.71
C ASN A 39 -31.89 6.37 23.31
N LYS A 40 -31.16 7.15 24.11
CA LYS A 40 -30.78 8.52 23.74
C LYS A 40 -29.54 8.45 22.85
N PRO A 41 -29.65 8.77 21.54
CA PRO A 41 -28.48 8.80 20.67
C PRO A 41 -27.46 9.77 21.27
N PRO A 42 -26.17 9.40 21.32
CA PRO A 42 -25.13 10.32 21.80
C PRO A 42 -25.23 11.61 20.98
N PRO A 43 -25.07 12.79 21.62
CA PRO A 43 -24.99 14.03 20.86
C PRO A 43 -23.90 13.88 19.80
N PRO A 44 -24.15 14.31 18.54
CA PRO A 44 -23.15 14.21 17.50
C PRO A 44 -21.87 14.90 18.00
N PRO A 45 -20.69 14.31 17.75
CA PRO A 45 -19.43 14.95 18.13
C PRO A 45 -19.39 16.34 17.50
N VAL A 46 -19.39 17.38 18.34
CA VAL A 46 -19.23 18.77 17.89
C VAL A 46 -17.75 18.91 17.54
N ILE A 47 -17.44 18.76 16.25
CA ILE A 47 -16.12 19.10 15.74
C ILE A 47 -16.02 20.63 15.83
N PRO A 48 -15.12 21.19 16.67
CA PRO A 48 -15.02 22.63 16.81
C PRO A 48 -14.73 23.25 15.44
N PRO A 49 -15.37 24.38 15.08
CA PRO A 49 -15.05 25.08 13.85
C PRO A 49 -13.56 25.42 13.88
N TYR A 50 -12.81 24.91 12.90
CA TYR A 50 -11.40 25.23 12.74
C TYR A 50 -11.31 26.71 12.36
N THR A 51 -11.12 27.58 13.36
CA THR A 51 -10.78 28.98 13.13
C THR A 51 -9.38 28.99 12.54
N GLY A 52 -9.30 28.96 11.22
CA GLY A 52 -8.07 29.13 10.45
C GLY A 52 -7.53 30.54 10.71
N GLY A 53 -6.87 30.72 11.85
CA GLY A 53 -5.94 31.82 12.02
C GLY A 53 -4.91 31.67 10.92
N GLY A 54 -4.78 32.71 10.09
CA GLY A 54 -3.76 32.80 9.05
C GLY A 54 -2.38 32.80 9.68
N ALA A 55 -1.95 31.63 10.16
CA ALA A 55 -0.56 31.38 10.42
C ALA A 55 0.08 31.37 9.03
N ALA A 56 0.82 32.44 8.74
CA ALA A 56 1.90 32.35 7.78
C ALA A 56 2.59 31.01 8.07
N THR A 57 2.66 30.15 7.06
CA THR A 57 3.30 28.84 7.08
C THR A 57 4.81 29.07 7.17
N ASP A 58 5.20 29.63 8.31
CA ASP A 58 6.55 29.97 8.62
C ASP A 58 7.16 28.65 9.07
N PHE A 59 7.91 28.02 8.16
CA PHE A 59 8.76 26.86 8.46
C PHE A 59 9.90 27.26 9.41
N GLY A 60 9.60 28.06 10.44
CA GLY A 60 10.57 28.83 11.23
C GLY A 60 11.47 29.70 10.36
N GLY A 61 10.96 30.30 9.28
CA GLY A 61 11.75 31.10 8.33
C GLY A 61 12.78 30.31 7.51
N LYS A 62 12.77 28.97 7.56
CA LYS A 62 13.74 28.14 6.83
C LYS A 62 13.42 28.13 5.35
N SER A 63 14.45 28.32 4.53
CA SER A 63 14.35 28.13 3.09
C SER A 63 14.14 26.65 2.74
N LEU A 64 13.52 26.37 1.59
CA LEU A 64 13.26 25.00 1.13
C LEU A 64 14.53 24.13 1.09
N PRO A 65 15.70 24.61 0.61
CA PRO A 65 16.94 23.83 0.69
C PRO A 65 17.38 23.51 2.12
N ALA A 66 17.10 24.39 3.09
CA ALA A 66 17.44 24.13 4.50
C ALA A 66 16.55 23.05 5.13
N LEU A 67 15.35 22.80 4.59
CA LEU A 67 14.48 21.69 5.00
C LEU A 67 14.95 20.34 4.43
N PHE A 68 15.69 20.35 3.32
CA PHE A 68 16.14 19.16 2.60
C PHE A 68 17.67 19.17 2.36
N PRO A 69 18.49 19.20 3.43
CA PRO A 69 19.95 19.35 3.29
C PRO A 69 20.64 18.16 2.58
N SER A 70 19.98 17.01 2.49
CA SER A 70 20.49 15.82 1.79
C SER A 70 20.20 15.82 0.29
N VAL A 71 19.41 16.78 -0.21
CA VAL A 71 19.01 16.88 -1.62
C VAL A 71 19.73 18.06 -2.24
N ASP A 72 20.31 17.86 -3.42
CA ASP A 72 20.95 18.94 -4.18
C ASP A 72 19.95 20.08 -4.42
N PRO A 73 20.27 21.35 -4.09
CA PRO A 73 19.41 22.50 -4.36
C PRO A 73 18.94 22.59 -5.82
N LYS A 74 19.74 22.13 -6.79
CA LYS A 74 19.34 22.06 -8.20
C LYS A 74 18.18 21.09 -8.42
N VAL A 75 18.20 19.94 -7.75
CA VAL A 75 17.11 18.95 -7.81
C VAL A 75 15.85 19.51 -7.18
N ILE A 76 15.97 20.22 -6.06
CA ILE A 76 14.83 20.91 -5.44
C ILE A 76 14.22 21.90 -6.42
N LEU A 77 15.05 22.70 -7.11
CA LEU A 77 14.57 23.64 -8.13
C LEU A 77 13.84 22.89 -9.26
N GLU A 78 14.44 21.84 -9.82
CA GLU A 78 13.83 21.00 -10.87
C GLU A 78 12.46 20.44 -10.47
N ILE A 79 12.27 20.08 -9.20
CA ILE A 79 10.99 19.60 -8.66
C ILE A 79 9.99 20.74 -8.60
N THR A 80 10.37 21.89 -8.04
CA THR A 80 9.49 23.07 -7.92
C THR A 80 9.10 23.66 -9.28
N THR A 81 9.92 23.48 -10.32
CA THR A 81 9.62 23.90 -11.69
C THR A 81 8.97 22.80 -12.53
N HIS A 82 8.68 21.63 -11.94
CA HIS A 82 8.09 20.47 -12.62
C HIS A 82 8.85 20.04 -13.88
N THR A 83 10.19 20.08 -13.80
CA THR A 83 11.11 19.61 -14.86
C THR A 83 11.93 18.40 -14.43
N PHE A 84 11.77 17.92 -13.20
CA PHE A 84 12.45 16.75 -12.67
C PHE A 84 11.93 15.45 -13.32
N ALA A 85 12.83 14.69 -13.94
CA ALA A 85 12.47 13.47 -14.66
C ALA A 85 12.06 12.34 -13.69
N PRO A 86 11.06 11.50 -14.01
CA PRO A 86 10.66 10.40 -13.14
C PRO A 86 11.77 9.36 -12.90
N LEU A 87 12.63 9.12 -13.89
CA LEU A 87 13.77 8.20 -13.77
C LEU A 87 14.84 8.70 -12.79
N ASP A 88 14.85 10.00 -12.51
CA ASP A 88 15.80 10.64 -11.62
C ASP A 88 15.39 10.57 -10.14
N LEU A 89 14.19 10.07 -9.83
CA LEU A 89 13.69 9.86 -8.45
C LEU A 89 14.74 9.28 -7.48
N PRO A 90 15.58 8.28 -7.84
CA PRO A 90 16.60 7.76 -6.92
C PRO A 90 17.62 8.80 -6.45
N ARG A 91 17.83 9.91 -7.19
CA ARG A 91 18.70 11.04 -6.81
C ARG A 91 18.22 11.76 -5.55
N LEU A 92 16.95 11.57 -5.15
CA LEU A 92 16.38 12.15 -3.93
C LEU A 92 16.77 11.40 -2.66
N LEU A 93 17.31 10.19 -2.80
CA LEU A 93 17.76 9.41 -1.66
C LEU A 93 19.24 9.67 -1.39
N SER A 94 19.61 9.66 -0.10
CA SER A 94 21.01 9.58 0.28
C SER A 94 21.66 8.31 -0.33
N PRO A 95 22.94 8.36 -0.74
CA PRO A 95 23.64 7.18 -1.25
C PRO A 95 23.56 5.96 -0.32
N LEU A 96 23.48 6.19 1.00
CA LEU A 96 23.29 5.12 1.98
C LEU A 96 21.91 4.49 1.89
N ALA A 97 20.87 5.30 1.72
CA ALA A 97 19.48 4.86 1.57
C ALA A 97 19.27 4.09 0.25
N ALA A 98 19.90 4.55 -0.84
CA ALA A 98 19.81 3.90 -2.15
C ALA A 98 20.45 2.49 -2.17
N ARG A 99 21.44 2.23 -1.30
CA ARG A 99 22.11 0.92 -1.22
C ARG A 99 21.26 -0.20 -0.61
N GLN A 100 20.27 0.12 0.22
CA GLN A 100 19.42 -0.90 0.85
C GLN A 100 18.54 -1.65 -0.14
N ASP A 101 18.17 -1.00 -1.26
CA ASP A 101 17.21 -1.54 -2.22
C ASP A 101 17.87 -1.96 -3.55
N TYR A 102 19.20 -1.82 -3.67
CA TYR A 102 19.93 -2.10 -4.91
C TYR A 102 20.21 -3.59 -5.08
N VAL A 103 19.63 -4.19 -6.13
CA VAL A 103 19.97 -5.53 -6.60
C VAL A 103 20.85 -5.39 -7.85
N ALA A 104 22.07 -5.92 -7.79
CA ALA A 104 23.02 -5.82 -8.90
C ALA A 104 22.51 -6.60 -10.13
N PRO A 105 22.47 -6.00 -11.33
CA PRO A 105 21.97 -6.67 -12.53
C PRO A 105 23.01 -7.62 -13.16
N PRO A 106 22.57 -8.70 -13.85
CA PRO A 106 23.42 -9.44 -14.77
C PRO A 106 23.77 -8.57 -16.00
N SER A 107 25.02 -8.68 -16.45
CA SER A 107 25.69 -7.76 -17.39
C SER A 107 25.21 -7.83 -18.84
N SER A 108 25.33 -6.68 -19.52
CA SER A 108 25.40 -6.41 -20.98
C SER A 108 24.17 -6.66 -21.87
N ALA A 109 23.32 -5.64 -22.01
CA ALA A 109 22.50 -5.37 -23.20
C ALA A 109 22.26 -3.85 -23.33
N PRO A 110 22.04 -3.28 -24.54
CA PRO A 110 21.69 -1.88 -24.69
C PRO A 110 20.37 -1.62 -23.94
N ALA A 111 20.45 -0.86 -22.86
CA ALA A 111 19.31 -0.66 -21.97
C ALA A 111 18.34 0.33 -22.63
N THR A 112 17.17 -0.17 -23.03
CA THR A 112 16.02 0.70 -23.30
C THR A 112 15.67 1.49 -22.03
N GLU A 113 14.97 2.61 -22.17
CA GLU A 113 14.52 3.43 -21.04
C GLU A 113 13.74 2.59 -20.01
N HIS A 114 12.95 1.62 -20.48
CA HIS A 114 12.23 0.67 -19.63
C HIS A 114 13.16 -0.26 -18.83
N ALA A 115 14.27 -0.69 -19.43
CA ALA A 115 15.27 -1.51 -18.74
C ALA A 115 16.01 -0.69 -17.67
N LEU A 116 16.26 0.60 -17.93
CA LEU A 116 16.81 1.52 -16.92
C LEU A 116 15.82 1.73 -15.77
N ALA A 117 14.53 1.96 -16.06
CA ALA A 117 13.50 2.11 -15.04
C ALA A 117 13.45 0.90 -14.10
N LEU A 118 13.48 -0.31 -14.66
CA LEU A 118 13.50 -1.55 -13.88
C LEU A 118 14.75 -1.72 -13.03
N LYS A 119 15.90 -1.25 -13.53
CA LYS A 119 17.16 -1.25 -12.77
C LYS A 119 17.10 -0.28 -11.59
N HIS A 120 16.48 0.88 -11.77
CA HIS A 120 16.34 1.89 -10.73
C HIS A 120 15.26 1.53 -9.69
N PHE A 121 14.23 0.79 -10.10
CA PHE A 121 13.10 0.43 -9.25
C PHE A 121 12.86 -1.10 -9.25
N PRO A 122 13.73 -1.90 -8.61
CA PRO A 122 13.55 -3.35 -8.56
C PRO A 122 12.36 -3.81 -7.72
N SER A 123 11.82 -2.96 -6.84
CA SER A 123 10.69 -3.28 -5.97
C SER A 123 9.74 -2.09 -5.76
N LEU A 124 8.53 -2.36 -5.24
CA LEU A 124 7.60 -1.30 -4.85
C LEU A 124 8.25 -0.33 -3.85
N HIS A 125 9.02 -0.83 -2.88
CA HIS A 125 9.67 0.01 -1.88
C HIS A 125 10.70 0.97 -2.50
N SER A 126 11.53 0.48 -3.43
CA SER A 126 12.50 1.31 -4.14
C SER A 126 11.87 2.45 -4.94
N LEU A 127 10.60 2.29 -5.36
CA LEU A 127 9.84 3.34 -6.04
C LEU A 127 9.17 4.30 -5.05
N LEU A 128 8.53 3.76 -4.01
CA LEU A 128 7.72 4.56 -3.08
C LEU A 128 8.58 5.52 -2.24
N ARG A 129 9.77 5.10 -1.79
CA ARG A 129 10.64 5.97 -0.97
C ARG A 129 11.00 7.30 -1.65
N PRO A 130 11.59 7.30 -2.87
CA PRO A 130 11.92 8.56 -3.52
C PRO A 130 10.66 9.32 -3.96
N LEU A 131 9.58 8.63 -4.31
CA LEU A 131 8.30 9.26 -4.66
C LEU A 131 7.71 10.03 -3.46
N LEU A 132 7.69 9.43 -2.28
CA LEU A 132 7.28 10.10 -1.04
C LEU A 132 8.15 11.34 -0.79
N LYS A 133 9.46 11.24 -1.01
CA LYS A 133 10.38 12.37 -0.83
C LYS A 133 10.12 13.50 -1.84
N TYR A 134 9.84 13.15 -3.09
CA TYR A 134 9.45 14.10 -4.14
C TYR A 134 8.22 14.91 -3.72
N PHE A 135 7.18 14.22 -3.24
CA PHE A 135 5.94 14.86 -2.79
C PHE A 135 6.08 15.63 -1.47
N GLU A 136 6.98 15.22 -0.58
CA GLU A 136 7.33 15.99 0.62
C GLU A 136 7.90 17.36 0.23
N ILE A 137 8.81 17.40 -0.75
CA ILE A 137 9.39 18.64 -1.29
C ILE A 137 8.31 19.50 -1.96
N LEU A 138 7.46 18.90 -2.80
CA LEU A 138 6.34 19.62 -3.43
C LEU A 138 5.37 20.20 -2.40
N SER A 139 5.02 19.45 -1.37
CA SER A 139 4.11 19.89 -0.32
C SER A 139 4.72 21.04 0.49
N ALA A 140 6.02 20.97 0.81
CA ALA A 140 6.73 22.05 1.49
C ALA A 140 6.81 23.33 0.64
N PHE A 141 7.01 23.18 -0.68
CA PHE A 141 6.97 24.31 -1.61
C PHE A 141 5.57 24.93 -1.72
N ALA A 142 4.52 24.12 -1.87
CA ALA A 142 3.15 24.62 -1.88
C ALA A 142 2.80 25.32 -0.55
N ALA A 143 3.25 24.76 0.57
CA ALA A 143 3.06 25.36 1.88
C ALA A 143 3.76 26.71 2.01
N SER A 144 4.98 26.88 1.48
CA SER A 144 5.68 28.17 1.56
C SER A 144 5.00 29.29 0.76
N SER A 145 4.15 28.93 -0.22
CA SER A 145 3.31 29.89 -0.95
C SER A 145 2.03 30.31 -0.21
N GLY A 146 1.76 29.74 0.97
CA GLY A 146 0.56 30.01 1.78
C GLY A 146 -0.73 29.39 1.23
N LYS A 147 -0.63 28.53 0.20
CA LYS A 147 -1.79 27.92 -0.46
C LYS A 147 -2.14 26.57 0.18
N ALA A 148 -2.84 26.63 1.32
CA ALA A 148 -3.25 25.44 2.07
C ALA A 148 -4.00 24.40 1.23
N TRP A 149 -4.81 24.85 0.26
CA TRP A 149 -5.53 23.97 -0.66
C TRP A 149 -4.58 23.15 -1.56
N GLU A 150 -3.49 23.73 -2.06
CA GLU A 150 -2.53 23.00 -2.90
C GLU A 150 -1.83 21.91 -2.08
N VAL A 151 -1.42 22.21 -0.84
CA VAL A 151 -0.84 21.21 0.08
C VAL A 151 -1.79 20.04 0.31
N PHE A 152 -3.07 20.34 0.58
CA PHE A 152 -4.09 19.31 0.75
C PHE A 152 -4.27 18.48 -0.53
N SER A 153 -4.38 19.13 -1.69
CA SER A 153 -4.55 18.48 -2.99
C SER A 153 -3.37 17.55 -3.32
N ILE A 154 -2.14 18.01 -3.11
CA ILE A 154 -0.90 17.24 -3.30
C ILE A 154 -0.90 15.99 -2.40
N THR A 155 -1.15 16.18 -1.10
CA THR A 155 -1.11 15.09 -0.11
C THR A 155 -2.17 14.04 -0.35
N ARG A 156 -3.40 14.48 -0.67
CA ARG A 156 -4.51 13.58 -1.01
C ARG A 156 -4.20 12.79 -2.28
N SER A 157 -3.78 13.48 -3.34
CA SER A 157 -3.53 12.84 -4.64
C SER A 157 -2.36 11.86 -4.57
N LEU A 158 -1.33 12.14 -3.76
CA LEU A 158 -0.28 11.16 -3.45
C LEU A 158 -0.85 9.90 -2.80
N SER A 159 -1.71 10.06 -1.78
CA SER A 159 -2.28 8.94 -1.02
C SER A 159 -3.11 8.02 -1.93
N ASP A 160 -3.91 8.61 -2.81
CA ASP A 160 -4.69 7.90 -3.82
C ASP A 160 -3.76 7.18 -4.82
N HIS A 161 -2.70 7.84 -5.29
CA HIS A 161 -1.73 7.24 -6.22
C HIS A 161 -0.95 6.07 -5.61
N ILE A 162 -0.51 6.17 -4.35
CA ILE A 162 0.19 5.07 -3.65
C ILE A 162 -0.73 3.86 -3.50
N SER A 163 -1.98 4.10 -3.12
CA SER A 163 -3.00 3.04 -3.00
C SER A 163 -3.18 2.32 -4.33
N HIS A 164 -3.27 3.09 -5.42
CA HIS A 164 -3.38 2.57 -6.77
C HIS A 164 -2.13 1.78 -7.20
N LEU A 165 -0.92 2.29 -7.01
CA LEU A 165 0.32 1.56 -7.33
C LEU A 165 0.44 0.24 -6.55
N THR A 166 -0.02 0.24 -5.30
CA THR A 166 -0.04 -0.96 -4.45
C THR A 166 -1.00 -2.01 -5.00
N GLU A 167 -2.20 -1.60 -5.43
CA GLU A 167 -3.16 -2.49 -6.10
C GLU A 167 -2.60 -3.06 -7.41
N LEU A 168 -1.96 -2.23 -8.23
CA LEU A 168 -1.35 -2.67 -9.48
C LEU A 168 -0.23 -3.69 -9.23
N HIS A 169 0.65 -3.42 -8.26
CA HIS A 169 1.73 -4.32 -7.88
C HIS A 169 1.24 -5.70 -7.43
N GLN A 170 0.07 -5.79 -6.79
CA GLN A 170 -0.51 -7.06 -6.37
C GLN A 170 -1.09 -7.89 -7.53
N ARG A 171 -1.48 -7.26 -8.64
CA ARG A 171 -2.23 -7.91 -9.74
C ARG A 171 -1.42 -8.11 -11.00
N TYR A 172 -0.42 -7.27 -11.25
CA TYR A 172 0.30 -7.20 -12.51
C TYR A 172 1.80 -7.35 -12.31
N LYS A 173 2.51 -7.69 -13.39
CA LYS A 173 3.97 -7.78 -13.37
C LYS A 173 4.57 -6.42 -13.01
N TRP A 174 5.50 -6.42 -12.04
CA TRP A 174 6.15 -5.21 -11.55
C TRP A 174 6.75 -4.34 -12.67
N ALA A 175 7.36 -4.97 -13.69
CA ALA A 175 7.88 -4.28 -14.86
C ALA A 175 6.85 -3.37 -15.57
N ALA A 176 5.63 -3.86 -15.73
CA ALA A 176 4.55 -3.09 -16.35
C ALA A 176 4.13 -1.90 -15.47
N VAL A 177 4.10 -2.11 -14.15
CA VAL A 177 3.73 -1.09 -13.17
C VAL A 177 4.77 0.04 -13.11
N VAL A 178 6.06 -0.30 -13.17
CA VAL A 178 7.14 0.70 -13.23
C VAL A 178 7.04 1.53 -14.50
N ILE A 179 6.89 0.90 -15.66
CA ILE A 179 6.76 1.62 -16.94
C ILE A 179 5.53 2.54 -16.92
N TYR A 180 4.39 2.02 -16.43
CA TYR A 180 3.18 2.82 -16.22
C TYR A 180 3.46 4.03 -15.34
N HIS A 181 4.13 3.87 -14.20
CA HIS A 181 4.45 5.00 -13.31
C HIS A 181 5.32 6.06 -13.99
N ILE A 182 6.34 5.67 -14.75
CA ILE A 182 7.23 6.62 -15.43
C ILE A 182 6.47 7.45 -16.47
N GLU A 183 5.65 6.79 -17.29
CA GLU A 183 4.81 7.45 -18.30
C GLU A 183 3.73 8.33 -17.65
N PHE A 184 3.06 7.81 -16.62
CA PHE A 184 2.05 8.53 -15.85
C PHE A 184 2.64 9.80 -15.21
N HIS A 185 3.77 9.67 -14.51
CA HIS A 185 4.44 10.81 -13.87
C HIS A 185 4.84 11.85 -14.91
N THR A 186 5.40 11.43 -16.06
CA THR A 186 5.75 12.35 -17.16
C THR A 186 4.54 13.13 -17.65
N ALA A 187 3.39 12.48 -17.83
CA ALA A 187 2.14 13.16 -18.19
C ALA A 187 1.70 14.15 -17.10
N ARG A 188 1.76 13.76 -15.82
CA ARG A 188 1.37 14.62 -14.69
C ARG A 188 2.29 15.84 -14.50
N LEU A 189 3.56 15.79 -14.91
CA LEU A 189 4.45 16.96 -14.85
C LEU A 189 3.87 18.15 -15.63
N TRP A 190 3.21 17.91 -16.76
CA TRP A 190 2.58 18.96 -17.55
C TRP A 190 1.38 19.60 -16.86
N GLU A 191 0.57 18.80 -16.17
CA GLU A 191 -0.57 19.29 -15.37
C GLU A 191 -0.08 20.08 -14.14
N MET A 192 0.99 19.63 -13.50
CA MET A 192 1.55 20.35 -12.35
C MET A 192 2.13 21.71 -12.74
N LYS A 193 2.67 21.87 -13.96
CA LYS A 193 3.09 23.19 -14.49
C LYS A 193 1.94 24.20 -14.55
N SER A 194 0.69 23.75 -14.68
CA SER A 194 -0.50 24.61 -14.60
C SER A 194 -1.10 24.70 -13.19
N GLY A 195 -0.43 24.14 -12.18
CA GLY A 195 -0.89 24.12 -10.78
C GLY A 195 -1.97 23.08 -10.50
N VAL A 196 -2.20 22.13 -11.41
CA VAL A 196 -3.22 21.09 -11.26
C VAL A 196 -2.58 19.82 -10.69
N TYR A 197 -2.85 19.54 -9.41
CA TYR A 197 -2.32 18.36 -8.71
C TYR A 197 -3.30 17.18 -8.65
N SER A 198 -4.60 17.43 -8.85
CA SER A 198 -5.66 16.42 -8.74
C SER A 198 -5.56 15.28 -9.75
N GLY A 199 -4.82 15.48 -10.84
CA GLY A 199 -4.57 14.43 -11.82
C GLY A 199 -3.84 13.22 -11.25
N TRP A 200 -3.07 13.37 -10.17
CA TRP A 200 -2.39 12.25 -9.52
C TRP A 200 -3.35 11.27 -8.83
N ALA A 201 -4.54 11.74 -8.43
CA ALA A 201 -5.55 10.91 -7.78
C ALA A 201 -6.27 9.96 -8.74
N HIS A 202 -6.20 10.23 -10.05
CA HIS A 202 -6.98 9.54 -11.06
C HIS A 202 -6.09 8.63 -11.91
N PRO A 203 -6.35 7.31 -11.96
CA PRO A 203 -5.64 6.42 -12.85
C PRO A 203 -5.81 6.83 -14.32
N ASP A 204 -4.74 6.70 -15.10
CA ASP A 204 -4.80 6.90 -16.55
C ASP A 204 -5.20 5.59 -17.22
N LEU A 205 -6.48 5.48 -17.59
CA LEU A 205 -7.07 4.25 -18.14
C LEU A 205 -6.45 3.87 -19.49
N ASP A 206 -6.05 4.85 -20.29
CA ASP A 206 -5.43 4.62 -21.59
C ASP A 206 -4.02 4.04 -21.40
N LEU A 207 -3.23 4.61 -20.47
CA LEU A 207 -1.93 4.04 -20.10
C LEU A 207 -2.07 2.64 -19.49
N LEU A 208 -3.06 2.40 -18.62
CA LEU A 208 -3.30 1.08 -18.02
C LEU A 208 -3.64 0.01 -19.05
N SER A 209 -4.54 0.34 -19.99
CA SER A 209 -4.94 -0.59 -21.05
C SER A 209 -3.77 -0.96 -21.97
N ARG A 210 -2.92 0.03 -22.30
CA ARG A 210 -1.75 -0.13 -23.17
C ARG A 210 -0.60 -0.88 -22.50
N LEU A 211 -0.31 -0.57 -21.23
CA LEU A 211 0.94 -0.99 -20.58
C LEU A 211 0.75 -2.09 -19.53
N VAL A 212 -0.40 -2.17 -18.86
CA VAL A 212 -0.55 -2.98 -17.64
C VAL A 212 -1.47 -4.18 -17.83
N TYR A 213 -2.65 -3.99 -18.43
CA TYR A 213 -3.68 -5.03 -18.49
C TYR A 213 -3.30 -6.28 -19.30
N GLN A 214 -2.31 -6.16 -20.19
CA GLN A 214 -1.76 -7.29 -20.95
C GLN A 214 -0.77 -8.15 -20.14
N HIS A 215 -0.45 -7.76 -18.90
CA HIS A 215 0.62 -8.34 -18.09
C HIS A 215 0.14 -8.79 -16.70
N THR A 216 -0.97 -9.53 -16.67
CA THR A 216 -1.49 -10.14 -15.44
C THR A 216 -0.50 -11.14 -14.84
N LEU A 217 -0.46 -11.20 -13.51
CA LEU A 217 0.26 -12.26 -12.80
C LEU A 217 -0.49 -13.58 -12.95
N PRO A 218 0.23 -14.73 -13.02
CA PRO A 218 -0.42 -16.02 -12.95
C PRO A 218 -1.22 -16.13 -11.65
N PRO A 219 -2.41 -16.74 -11.66
CA PRO A 219 -3.14 -16.99 -10.42
C PRO A 219 -2.27 -17.80 -9.46
N PRO A 220 -2.31 -17.52 -8.15
CA PRO A 220 -1.53 -18.27 -7.18
C PRO A 220 -1.87 -19.75 -7.35
N SER A 221 -0.85 -20.55 -7.65
CA SER A 221 -1.02 -21.99 -7.85
C SER A 221 -1.66 -22.54 -6.58
N ARG A 222 -2.90 -23.06 -6.68
CA ARG A 222 -3.56 -23.68 -5.53
C ARG A 222 -2.57 -24.69 -4.93
N PRO A 223 -2.33 -24.67 -3.61
CA PRO A 223 -1.42 -25.62 -2.98
C PRO A 223 -1.88 -27.00 -3.42
N ARG A 224 -1.03 -27.66 -4.21
CA ARG A 224 -1.29 -28.97 -4.76
C ARG A 224 -1.49 -29.85 -3.55
N SER A 225 -2.75 -30.16 -3.23
CA SER A 225 -3.13 -31.03 -2.12
C SER A 225 -2.16 -32.19 -2.15
N ARG A 226 -1.26 -32.22 -1.16
CA ARG A 226 -0.29 -33.29 -0.97
C ARG A 226 -1.18 -34.51 -0.81
N ARG A 227 -1.40 -35.24 -1.91
CA ARG A 227 -1.94 -36.60 -1.87
C ARG A 227 -1.12 -37.29 -0.81
N ARG A 228 -1.76 -37.59 0.33
CA ARG A 228 -1.19 -38.37 1.42
C ARG A 228 -0.47 -39.53 0.76
N ARG A 229 0.87 -39.55 0.88
CA ARG A 229 1.65 -40.75 0.60
C ARG A 229 1.10 -41.81 1.54
N PRO A 230 0.61 -42.96 1.05
CA PRO A 230 0.41 -44.11 1.91
C PRO A 230 1.76 -44.50 2.50
N ASP A 231 1.74 -44.74 3.81
CA ASP A 231 2.90 -45.11 4.60
C ASP A 231 3.63 -46.33 4.01
N PHE A 232 4.94 -46.18 3.80
CA PHE A 232 5.82 -47.32 3.58
C PHE A 232 6.19 -47.91 4.95
N PRO A 233 5.97 -49.20 5.20
CA PRO A 233 6.53 -49.85 6.37
C PRO A 233 8.03 -50.09 6.18
N SER A 234 8.71 -49.80 7.29
CA SER A 234 10.11 -50.00 7.61
C SER A 234 10.69 -51.34 7.16
N SER A 235 11.88 -51.32 6.56
CA SER A 235 12.78 -52.48 6.58
C SER A 235 14.25 -52.04 6.58
N SER A 236 14.86 -52.22 7.76
CA SER A 236 16.25 -52.63 8.05
C SER A 236 17.46 -52.04 7.29
N ARG A 237 18.30 -51.35 8.08
CA ARG A 237 19.79 -51.41 8.22
C ARG A 237 20.51 -52.52 7.40
N PRO A 238 21.79 -52.33 7.00
CA PRO A 238 22.91 -52.26 7.96
C PRO A 238 24.03 -51.26 7.64
N ALA A 239 24.90 -51.11 8.64
CA ALA A 239 26.11 -50.30 8.67
C ALA A 239 27.19 -50.78 7.69
N SER A 240 28.03 -49.84 7.21
CA SER A 240 29.43 -50.15 6.92
C SER A 240 30.33 -48.94 7.12
N THR A 241 31.42 -49.24 7.80
CA THR A 241 32.58 -48.49 8.28
C THR A 241 33.57 -48.15 7.14
N GLY A 242 34.40 -47.11 7.33
CA GLY A 242 35.62 -46.88 6.54
C GLY A 242 35.90 -45.38 6.29
N ILE A 243 36.73 -44.66 7.07
CA ILE A 243 38.21 -44.67 7.16
C ILE A 243 38.88 -43.58 6.26
N THR A 244 39.74 -42.77 6.90
CA THR A 244 40.87 -41.91 6.42
C THR A 244 40.59 -40.69 5.53
N ALA A 245 40.88 -39.46 5.98
CA ALA A 245 42.19 -38.78 6.13
C ALA A 245 42.79 -38.27 4.80
N SER A 246 42.96 -36.94 4.65
CA SER A 246 44.28 -36.33 4.43
C SER A 246 44.20 -34.82 4.14
N ALA A 247 45.19 -34.12 4.68
CA ALA A 247 45.49 -32.71 4.53
C ALA A 247 46.10 -32.36 3.16
N HIS A 248 46.02 -31.08 2.77
CA HIS A 248 47.00 -30.30 1.97
C HIS A 248 46.50 -28.84 1.96
N HIS A 249 47.07 -27.89 2.69
CA HIS A 249 48.35 -27.20 2.47
C HIS A 249 48.51 -26.66 1.03
N ARG A 250 48.36 -25.34 0.84
CA ARG A 250 49.24 -24.54 -0.03
C ARG A 250 49.11 -23.05 0.23
N HIS A 251 50.29 -22.47 0.35
CA HIS A 251 50.66 -21.09 0.55
C HIS A 251 50.74 -20.32 -0.79
N ALA A 252 50.58 -18.99 -0.67
CA ALA A 252 51.33 -17.92 -1.39
C ALA A 252 50.99 -17.67 -2.87
N PRO A 253 51.41 -16.52 -3.45
CA PRO A 253 52.14 -15.37 -2.88
C PRO A 253 51.29 -14.11 -2.61
#